data_AF-R7M8Y1-F1
#
_entry.id   AF-R7M8Y1-F1
#
_cell.length_a   1.000
_cell.length_b   1.000
_cell.length_c   1.000
_cell.angle_alpha   90.00
_cell.angle_beta   90.00
_cell.angle_gamma   90.00
#
_symmetry.space_group_name_H-M   'P 1'
#
loop_
_entity.id
_entity.type
_entity.pdbx_description
1 polymer ?
#
loop_
_entity_poly.entity_id
_entity_poly.type
_entity_poly.pdbx_seq_one_letter_code
_entity_poly.pdbx_strand_id
1 'polypeptide(L)'
;MMLDIIDKLKSSGRLIIVDEAEHLPYTSLELLRRIYDKAEVGILLVGMPRLMKNLKGDKKEYAQLYSRVGIKTELNPLTDEDKVKIISKLLPNQDSVYPALSSYCAGNTRVLTKLLVRAIRIAELNNMEVNEDVVQASISQIIM
;
A
#
# COMPACT_ATOMS: atom_id res chain seq x y z
N MET A 1 -7.61 -29.02 10.96
CA MET A 1 -7.63 -27.57 10.66
C MET A 1 -6.29 -27.04 10.15
N MET A 2 -5.20 -27.02 10.93
CA MET A 2 -3.91 -26.52 10.43
C MET A 2 -3.28 -27.42 9.36
N LEU A 3 -3.37 -28.74 9.52
CA LEU A 3 -2.88 -29.70 8.53
C LEU A 3 -3.62 -29.55 7.19
N ASP A 4 -4.95 -29.39 7.22
CA ASP A 4 -5.74 -29.16 6.01
C ASP A 4 -5.34 -27.90 5.25
N ILE A 5 -4.95 -26.84 5.97
CA ILE A 5 -4.43 -25.61 5.37
C ILE A 5 -3.08 -25.88 4.71
N ILE A 6 -2.18 -26.58 5.40
CA ILE A 6 -0.85 -26.94 4.88
C ILE A 6 -0.98 -27.80 3.63
N ASP A 7 -1.83 -28.83 3.64
CA ASP A 7 -2.01 -29.74 2.51
C ASP A 7 -2.57 -29.02 1.28
N LYS A 8 -3.46 -28.03 1.47
CA LYS A 8 -3.99 -27.21 0.38
C LYS A 8 -2.97 -26.22 -0.19
N LEU A 9 -1.99 -25.80 0.60
CA LEU A 9 -0.99 -24.81 0.23
C LEU A 9 0.28 -25.44 -0.34
N LYS A 10 0.67 -26.62 0.15
CA LYS A 10 1.87 -27.31 -0.27
C LYS A 10 1.83 -27.57 -1.78
N SER A 11 2.92 -27.23 -2.47
CA SER A 11 3.05 -27.36 -3.92
C SER A 11 1.96 -26.65 -4.75
N SER A 12 1.22 -25.70 -4.15
CA SER A 12 0.14 -25.00 -4.85
C SER A 12 0.60 -23.82 -5.71
N GLY A 13 1.84 -23.36 -5.53
CA GLY A 13 2.35 -22.13 -6.16
C GLY A 13 1.70 -20.84 -5.65
N ARG A 14 0.95 -20.90 -4.54
CA ARG A 14 0.24 -19.74 -3.98
C ARG A 14 1.15 -18.89 -3.08
N LEU A 15 0.83 -17.60 -3.02
CA LEU A 15 1.40 -16.59 -2.11
C LEU A 15 0.33 -16.18 -1.10
N ILE A 16 0.68 -16.12 0.18
CA ILE A 16 -0.17 -15.54 1.21
C ILE A 16 0.21 -14.07 1.37
N ILE A 17 -0.76 -13.16 1.23
CA ILE A 17 -0.58 -11.73 1.50
C ILE A 17 -1.44 -11.38 2.71
N VAL A 18 -0.83 -10.75 3.70
CA VAL A 18 -1.51 -10.25 4.89
C VAL A 18 -1.33 -8.74 4.94
N ASP A 19 -2.40 -8.01 4.70
CA ASP A 19 -2.44 -6.55 4.89
C ASP A 19 -2.70 -6.21 6.36
N GLU A 20 -2.28 -5.01 6.76
CA GLU A 20 -2.39 -4.51 8.15
C GLU A 20 -1.77 -5.47 9.20
N ALA A 21 -0.71 -6.18 8.82
CA ALA A 21 -0.12 -7.25 9.63
C ALA A 21 0.45 -6.77 10.98
N GLU A 22 0.65 -5.45 11.17
CA GLU A 22 1.00 -4.88 12.48
C GLU A 22 -0.04 -5.16 13.59
N HIS A 23 -1.26 -5.50 13.22
CA HIS A 23 -2.35 -5.78 14.15
C HIS A 23 -2.39 -7.24 14.56
N LEU A 24 -1.61 -8.11 13.89
CA LEU A 24 -1.55 -9.50 14.26
C LEU A 24 -0.86 -9.66 15.62
N PRO A 25 -1.48 -10.38 16.56
CA PRO A 25 -0.81 -10.78 17.77
C PRO A 25 0.32 -11.77 17.44
N TYR A 26 1.27 -11.89 18.36
CA TYR A 26 2.40 -12.80 18.22
C TYR A 26 1.98 -14.23 17.86
N THR A 27 0.92 -14.75 18.47
CA THR A 27 0.40 -16.10 18.20
C THR A 27 -0.01 -16.31 16.74
N SER A 28 -0.58 -15.28 16.09
CA SER A 28 -0.93 -15.32 14.67
C SER A 28 0.30 -15.23 13.78
N LEU A 29 1.28 -14.41 14.14
CA LEU A 29 2.56 -14.33 13.42
C LEU A 29 3.31 -15.68 13.49
N GLU A 30 3.35 -16.31 14.66
CA GLU A 30 3.93 -17.66 14.83
C GLU A 30 3.19 -18.73 14.04
N LEU A 31 1.86 -18.62 13.93
CA LEU A 31 1.09 -19.52 13.09
C LEU A 31 1.47 -19.36 11.61
N LEU A 32 1.59 -18.13 11.12
CA LEU A 32 2.04 -17.84 9.76
C LEU A 32 3.46 -18.39 9.52
N ARG A 33 4.37 -18.21 10.48
CA ARG A 33 5.72 -18.80 10.44
C ARG A 33 5.68 -20.32 10.32
N ARG A 34 4.80 -20.99 11.07
CA ARG A 34 4.62 -22.45 10.98
C ARG A 34 4.05 -22.90 9.64
N ILE A 35 3.13 -22.12 9.06
CA ILE A 35 2.59 -22.39 7.72
C ILE A 35 3.70 -22.25 6.68
N TYR A 36 4.49 -21.18 6.74
CA TYR A 36 5.66 -20.98 5.89
C TYR A 36 6.61 -22.18 5.94
N ASP A 37 7.03 -22.59 7.14
CA ASP A 37 8.00 -23.69 7.31
C ASP A 37 7.46 -25.05 6.83
N LYS A 38 6.15 -25.31 6.94
CA LYS A 38 5.56 -26.63 6.64
C LYS A 38 5.00 -26.75 5.23
N ALA A 39 4.40 -25.69 4.71
CA ALA A 39 3.80 -25.66 3.38
C ALA A 39 4.79 -25.17 2.31
N GLU A 40 5.91 -24.56 2.72
CA GLU A 40 6.95 -24.01 1.84
C GLU A 40 6.38 -23.02 0.81
N VAL A 41 5.42 -22.21 1.24
CA VAL A 41 4.81 -21.13 0.44
C VAL A 41 5.37 -19.78 0.82
N GLY A 42 5.37 -18.85 -0.15
CA GLY A 42 5.70 -17.46 0.14
C GLY A 42 4.67 -16.81 1.06
N ILE A 43 5.13 -15.93 1.95
CA ILE A 43 4.28 -15.05 2.75
C ILE A 43 4.79 -13.61 2.62
N LEU A 44 3.89 -12.69 2.26
CA LEU A 44 4.11 -11.26 2.25
C LEU A 44 3.31 -10.61 3.38
N LEU A 45 4.00 -9.99 4.33
CA LEU A 45 3.38 -9.17 5.38
C LEU A 45 3.48 -7.70 4.97
N VAL A 46 2.33 -7.06 4.87
CA VAL A 46 2.20 -5.63 4.55
C VAL A 46 1.66 -4.92 5.77
N GLY A 47 2.21 -3.75 6.08
CA GLY A 47 1.80 -3.01 7.26
C GLY A 47 2.64 -1.80 7.56
N MET A 48 2.28 -1.11 8.63
CA MET A 48 3.00 0.07 9.11
C MET A 48 4.38 -0.28 9.68
N PRO A 49 5.32 0.67 9.78
CA PRO A 49 6.69 0.42 10.23
C PRO A 49 6.83 -0.32 11.57
N ARG A 50 5.82 -0.22 12.45
CA ARG A 50 5.75 -0.97 13.72
C ARG A 50 5.69 -2.49 13.53
N LEU A 51 5.21 -3.00 12.40
CA LEU A 51 5.25 -4.42 12.07
C LEU A 51 6.65 -4.99 12.25
N MET A 52 7.69 -4.27 11.82
CA MET A 52 9.08 -4.71 12.00
C MET A 52 9.49 -4.82 13.46
N LYS A 53 8.92 -4.00 14.36
CA LYS A 53 9.12 -4.11 15.81
C LYS A 53 8.42 -5.35 16.33
N ASN A 54 7.16 -5.58 15.93
CA ASN A 54 6.38 -6.77 16.30
C ASN A 54 7.06 -8.08 15.87
N LEU A 55 7.72 -8.11 14.70
CA LEU A 55 8.44 -9.29 14.22
C LEU A 55 9.75 -9.55 14.97
N LYS A 56 10.41 -8.50 15.48
CA LYS A 56 11.64 -8.63 16.28
C LYS A 56 11.34 -8.94 17.75
N GLY A 57 10.21 -8.46 18.26
CA GLY A 57 9.90 -8.42 19.69
C GLY A 57 10.76 -7.40 20.43
N ASP A 58 10.41 -7.13 21.68
CA ASP A 58 11.28 -6.37 22.56
C ASP A 58 12.53 -7.20 22.88
N LYS A 59 13.71 -6.57 22.87
CA LYS A 59 15.00 -7.23 23.15
C LYS A 59 15.30 -8.51 22.33
N LYS A 60 14.76 -8.66 21.12
CA LYS A 60 14.94 -9.81 20.20
C LYS A 60 14.28 -11.12 20.67
N GLU A 61 13.23 -11.04 21.50
CA GLU A 61 12.49 -12.21 21.97
C GLU A 61 11.94 -13.10 20.82
N TYR A 62 11.72 -12.53 19.64
CA TYR A 62 11.15 -13.25 18.49
C TYR A 62 12.19 -13.50 17.37
N ALA A 63 13.45 -13.70 17.75
CA ALA A 63 14.55 -13.96 16.81
C ALA A 63 14.25 -15.12 15.82
N GLN A 64 13.50 -16.15 16.26
CA GLN A 64 13.11 -17.27 15.40
C GLN A 64 12.20 -16.82 14.26
N LEU A 65 11.22 -15.96 14.53
CA LEU A 65 10.31 -15.42 13.54
C LEU A 65 11.00 -14.42 12.62
N TYR A 66 11.77 -13.50 13.21
CA TYR A 66 12.56 -12.54 12.46
C TYR A 66 13.57 -13.21 11.51
N SER A 67 14.16 -14.35 11.89
CA SER A 67 15.10 -15.10 11.04
C SER A 67 14.50 -15.61 9.73
N ARG A 68 13.16 -15.68 9.62
CA ARG A 68 12.44 -16.08 8.41
C ARG A 68 12.12 -14.91 7.48
N VAL A 69 12.37 -13.67 7.92
CA VAL A 69 12.23 -12.49 7.06
C VAL A 69 13.42 -12.42 6.12
N GLY A 70 13.28 -12.97 4.92
CA GLY A 70 14.33 -12.96 3.90
C GLY A 70 14.45 -11.64 3.13
N ILE A 71 13.36 -10.88 3.02
CA ILE A 71 13.31 -9.62 2.27
C ILE A 71 12.54 -8.58 3.10
N LYS A 72 13.07 -7.36 3.13
CA LYS A 72 12.41 -6.19 3.69
C LYS A 72 12.44 -5.07 2.65
N THR A 73 11.27 -4.51 2.36
CA THR A 73 11.13 -3.34 1.49
C THR A 73 10.28 -2.30 2.20
N GLU A 74 10.75 -1.06 2.22
CA GLU A 74 9.99 0.08 2.70
C GLU A 74 9.49 0.87 1.49
N LEU A 75 8.20 1.23 1.49
CA LEU A 75 7.64 2.10 0.47
C LEU A 75 7.86 3.55 0.89
N ASN A 76 8.54 4.31 0.03
CA ASN A 76 8.76 5.74 0.23
C ASN A 76 7.52 6.54 -0.22
N PRO A 77 7.36 7.79 0.26
CA PRO A 77 6.41 8.73 -0.33
C PRO A 77 6.63 8.89 -1.83
N LEU A 78 5.57 9.27 -2.56
CA LEU A 78 5.65 9.50 -4.00
C LEU A 78 6.70 10.55 -4.33
N THR A 79 7.63 10.18 -5.21
CA THR A 79 8.56 11.14 -5.81
C THR A 79 7.84 12.00 -6.83
N ASP A 80 8.45 13.12 -7.24
CA ASP A 80 7.89 13.93 -8.34
C ASP A 80 7.81 13.14 -9.64
N GLU A 81 8.76 12.25 -9.90
CA GLU A 81 8.73 11.37 -11.07
C GLU A 81 7.54 10.40 -11.01
N ASP A 82 7.23 9.83 -9.84
CA ASP A 82 6.05 8.97 -9.64
C ASP A 82 4.75 9.75 -9.88
N LYS A 83 4.65 10.96 -9.30
CA LYS A 83 3.47 11.82 -9.48
C LYS A 83 3.27 12.14 -10.96
N VAL A 84 4.33 12.53 -11.68
CA VAL A 84 4.29 12.81 -13.11
C VAL A 84 3.78 11.59 -13.90
N LYS A 85 4.35 10.40 -13.65
CA LYS A 85 3.93 9.16 -14.32
C LYS A 85 2.49 8.76 -14.02
N ILE A 86 2.01 9.01 -12.81
CA ILE A 86 0.63 8.70 -12.41
C ILE A 86 -0.34 9.69 -13.08
N ILE A 87 -0.03 10.99 -13.05
CA ILE A 87 -0.93 12.04 -13.55
C ILE A 87 -1.01 11.99 -15.08
N SER A 88 0.11 11.87 -15.81
CA SER A 88 0.11 11.77 -17.29
C SER A 88 -0.72 10.61 -17.82
N LYS A 89 -0.79 9.49 -17.09
CA LYS A 89 -1.58 8.33 -17.50
C LYS A 89 -3.09 8.56 -17.39
N LEU A 90 -3.51 9.48 -16.52
CA LEU A 90 -4.91 9.73 -16.21
C LEU A 90 -5.43 11.01 -16.86
N LEU A 91 -4.57 12.03 -16.99
CA LEU A 91 -4.91 13.35 -17.50
C LEU A 91 -3.97 13.69 -18.66
N PRO A 92 -4.48 13.87 -19.89
CA PRO A 92 -3.66 14.20 -21.06
C PRO A 92 -3.03 15.59 -20.96
N ASN A 93 -3.61 16.49 -20.17
CA ASN A 93 -3.19 17.87 -19.97
C ASN A 93 -2.43 18.09 -18.64
N GLN A 94 -1.65 17.09 -18.22
CA GLN A 94 -0.92 17.06 -16.94
C GLN A 94 -0.20 18.38 -16.63
N ASP A 95 0.52 18.98 -17.58
CA ASP A 95 1.42 20.12 -17.30
C ASP A 95 0.68 21.30 -16.64
N SER A 96 -0.58 21.50 -17.01
CA SER A 96 -1.43 22.57 -16.47
C SER A 96 -1.90 22.32 -15.03
N VAL A 97 -2.07 21.05 -14.63
CA VAL A 97 -2.68 20.65 -13.36
C VAL A 97 -1.69 20.07 -12.35
N TYR A 98 -0.50 19.67 -12.83
CA TYR A 98 0.56 19.08 -12.02
C TYR A 98 0.97 19.95 -10.84
N PRO A 99 1.23 21.27 -10.98
CA PRO A 99 1.67 22.10 -9.86
C PRO A 99 0.67 22.10 -8.70
N ALA A 100 -0.63 22.24 -9.00
CA ALA A 100 -1.70 22.25 -8.01
C ALA A 100 -1.85 20.87 -7.32
N LEU A 101 -1.87 19.78 -8.10
CA LEU A 101 -2.00 18.42 -7.58
C LEU A 101 -0.77 17.98 -6.76
N SER A 102 0.44 18.29 -7.24
CA SER A 102 1.68 17.91 -6.60
C SER A 102 1.88 18.64 -5.27
N SER A 103 1.58 19.94 -5.23
CA SER A 103 1.65 20.75 -4.02
C SER A 103 0.71 20.21 -2.93
N TYR A 104 -0.54 19.89 -3.29
CA TYR A 104 -1.54 19.46 -2.30
C TYR A 104 -1.31 18.02 -1.79
N CYS A 105 -0.83 17.10 -2.64
CA CYS A 105 -0.65 15.72 -2.22
C CYS A 105 0.59 15.50 -1.32
N ALA A 106 1.59 16.38 -1.37
CA ALA A 106 2.82 16.32 -0.56
C ALA A 106 3.52 14.94 -0.52
N GLY A 107 3.32 14.10 -1.56
CA GLY A 107 3.87 12.74 -1.65
C GLY A 107 2.96 11.61 -1.14
N ASN A 108 1.74 11.93 -0.66
CA ASN A 108 0.78 10.94 -0.20
C ASN A 108 -0.06 10.38 -1.36
N THR A 109 0.14 9.10 -1.67
CA THR A 109 -0.59 8.39 -2.72
C THR A 109 -2.10 8.41 -2.54
N ARG A 110 -2.59 8.21 -1.31
CA ARG A 110 -4.03 8.19 -1.03
C ARG A 110 -4.66 9.56 -1.27
N VAL A 111 -3.97 10.64 -0.92
CA VAL A 111 -4.42 12.00 -1.19
C VAL A 111 -4.45 12.28 -2.69
N LEU A 112 -3.38 11.94 -3.41
CA LEU A 112 -3.32 12.11 -4.87
C LEU A 112 -4.45 11.34 -5.58
N THR A 113 -4.69 10.07 -5.21
CA THR A 113 -5.77 9.27 -5.79
C THR A 113 -7.14 9.89 -5.52
N LYS A 114 -7.41 10.35 -4.28
CA LYS A 114 -8.67 11.00 -3.95
C LYS A 114 -8.89 12.28 -4.77
N LEU A 115 -7.85 13.10 -4.92
CA LEU A 115 -7.88 14.32 -5.73
C LEU A 115 -8.19 14.03 -7.19
N LEU A 116 -7.50 13.05 -7.79
CA LEU A 116 -7.66 12.69 -9.19
C LEU A 116 -9.07 12.15 -9.46
N VAL A 117 -9.54 11.20 -8.65
CA VAL A 117 -10.90 10.63 -8.79
C VAL A 117 -11.97 11.73 -8.70
N ARG A 118 -11.81 12.69 -7.79
CA ARG A 118 -12.74 13.81 -7.63
C ARG A 118 -12.65 14.81 -8.78
N ALA A 119 -11.45 15.19 -9.19
CA ALA A 119 -11.24 16.13 -10.28
C ALA A 119 -11.83 15.60 -11.59
N ILE A 120 -11.54 14.34 -11.93
CA ILE A 120 -12.12 13.65 -13.10
C ILE A 120 -13.65 13.66 -13.01
N ARG A 121 -14.21 13.32 -11.84
CA ARG A 121 -15.66 13.30 -11.65
C ARG A 121 -16.31 14.67 -11.84
N ILE A 122 -15.69 15.74 -11.33
CA ILE A 122 -16.19 17.11 -11.49
C ILE A 122 -16.14 17.51 -12.97
N ALA A 123 -15.04 17.23 -13.67
CA ALA A 123 -14.88 17.51 -15.09
C ALA A 123 -15.95 16.80 -15.94
N GLU A 124 -16.17 15.50 -15.70
CA GLU A 124 -17.22 14.70 -16.34
C GLU A 124 -18.62 15.31 -16.15
N LEU A 125 -18.98 15.69 -14.91
CA LEU A 125 -20.30 16.25 -14.59
C LEU A 125 -20.55 17.60 -15.29
N ASN A 126 -19.48 18.33 -15.61
CA ASN A 126 -19.55 19.64 -16.25
C ASN A 126 -19.22 19.59 -17.76
N ASN A 127 -19.04 18.39 -18.34
CA ASN A 127 -18.65 18.18 -19.75
C ASN A 127 -17.43 19.00 -20.16
N MET A 128 -16.40 19.03 -19.32
CA MET A 128 -15.16 19.76 -19.56
C MET A 128 -13.95 18.89 -19.25
N GLU A 129 -12.75 19.37 -19.61
CA GLU A 129 -11.50 18.74 -19.22
C GLU A 129 -11.09 19.15 -17.80
N VAL A 130 -10.28 18.32 -17.15
CA VAL A 130 -9.72 18.64 -15.83
C VAL A 130 -8.75 19.80 -15.99
N ASN A 131 -9.11 20.98 -15.51
CA ASN A 131 -8.25 22.17 -15.51
C ASN A 131 -7.94 22.61 -14.07
N GLU A 132 -7.26 23.74 -13.91
CA GLU A 132 -6.90 24.27 -12.59
C GLU A 132 -8.13 24.54 -11.72
N ASP A 133 -9.20 25.12 -12.27
CA ASP A 133 -10.44 25.39 -11.53
C ASP A 133 -11.09 24.12 -10.99
N VAL A 134 -11.12 23.06 -11.81
CA VAL A 134 -11.62 21.73 -11.41
C VAL A 134 -10.77 21.13 -10.29
N VAL A 135 -9.44 21.29 -10.36
CA VAL A 135 -8.53 20.82 -9.31
C VAL A 135 -8.77 21.59 -8.01
N GLN A 136 -8.93 22.91 -8.06
CA GLN A 136 -9.25 23.72 -6.88
C GLN A 136 -10.60 23.35 -6.27
N ALA A 137 -11.62 23.12 -7.11
CA ALA A 137 -12.91 22.63 -6.66
C ALA A 137 -12.80 21.26 -5.98
N SER A 138 -12.01 20.34 -6.55
CA SER A 138 -11.72 19.03 -5.96
C SER A 138 -11.03 19.16 -4.60
N ILE A 139 -10.02 20.03 -4.48
CA ILE A 139 -9.30 20.32 -3.24
C ILE A 139 -10.26 20.81 -2.14
N SER A 140 -11.16 21.75 -2.44
CA SER A 140 -12.11 22.30 -1.46
C SER A 140 -13.11 21.28 -0.89
N GLN A 141 -13.32 20.16 -1.59
CA GLN A 141 -14.27 19.12 -1.21
C GLN A 141 -13.61 17.94 -0.48
N ILE A 142 -12.28 17.89 -0.41
CA ILE A 142 -11.56 16.82 0.28
C ILE A 142 -11.32 17.23 1.72
N ILE A 143 -11.84 16.40 2.63
CA ILE A 143 -11.47 16.43 4.04
C ILE A 143 -10.20 15.58 4.21
N MET A 144 -9.15 16.21 4.76
CA MET A 144 -7.89 15.54 5.10
C MET A 144 -8.04 14.71 6.37
#